data_AF-A0AB33CSQ3-F1
#
_entry.id   AF-A0AB33CSQ3-F1
#
_cell.length_a   1.000
_cell.length_b   1.000
_cell.length_c   1.000
_cell.angle_alpha   90.00
_cell.angle_beta   90.00
_cell.angle_gamma   90.00
#
_symmetry.space_group_name_H-M   'P 1'
#
loop_
_entity.id
_entity.type
_entity.pdbx_description
1 polymer ?
#
loop_
_entity_poly.entity_id
_entity_poly.type
_entity_poly.pdbx_seq_one_letter_code
_entity_poly.pdbx_strand_id
1 'polypeptide(L)'
;MRHSHSVRMGRRAALVLLAALVLTGCGMFKTKSKDEALKDLQWEYERDALVLEVNADPQLNTWGGQAHTVLMVVAQMVEPSVFEPYSSRPDQLSSLLMADSAPTGLLSLDRIFIEPGVKRRIRLARMDKARYVAVALGYQHLDPARSTRLYQFGAKLDSHGLMFREYEARPEPLRIRLRLGPQAIIESQTDTVIPPPATLPAAGPWPVGHQHP
;
A
#
# COMPACT_ATOMS: atom_id res chain seq x y z
N MET A 1 18.43 74.26 33.90
CA MET A 1 18.88 72.89 33.52
C MET A 1 17.86 71.85 33.97
N ARG A 2 16.81 71.53 33.18
CA ARG A 2 15.87 70.43 33.52
C ARG A 2 14.98 69.96 32.35
N HIS A 3 15.53 69.71 31.15
CA HIS A 3 14.73 69.18 30.02
C HIS A 3 15.32 67.94 29.31
N SER A 4 16.35 67.30 29.87
CA SER A 4 17.07 66.18 29.21
C SER A 4 16.53 64.77 29.54
N HIS A 5 15.70 64.61 30.58
CA HIS A 5 15.35 63.27 31.10
C HIS A 5 14.10 62.63 30.48
N SER A 6 13.13 63.41 30.00
CA SER A 6 11.84 62.87 29.48
C SER A 6 11.99 62.16 28.11
N VAL A 7 12.77 62.73 27.19
CA VAL A 7 12.95 62.19 25.83
C VAL A 7 13.75 60.87 25.81
N ARG A 8 14.67 60.69 26.77
CA ARG A 8 15.46 59.45 26.88
C ARG A 8 14.63 58.26 27.38
N MET A 9 13.56 58.51 28.13
CA MET A 9 12.70 57.46 28.68
C MET A 9 11.73 56.89 27.62
N GLY A 10 11.16 57.75 26.77
CA GLY A 10 10.29 57.32 25.66
C GLY A 10 11.01 56.51 24.58
N ARG A 11 12.27 56.88 24.24
CA ARG A 11 13.10 56.10 23.29
C ARG A 11 13.49 54.73 23.83
N ARG A 12 13.77 54.61 25.13
CA ARG A 12 14.08 53.33 25.79
C ARG A 12 12.84 52.43 25.87
N ALA A 13 11.67 52.99 26.17
CA ALA A 13 10.41 52.26 26.16
C ALA A 13 10.04 51.74 24.75
N ALA A 14 10.23 52.56 23.70
CA ALA A 14 9.97 52.14 22.31
C ALA A 14 10.92 51.02 21.84
N LEU A 15 12.20 51.06 22.23
CA LEU A 15 13.19 50.01 21.91
C LEU A 15 12.88 48.68 22.62
N VAL A 16 12.38 48.71 23.85
CA VAL A 16 11.98 47.50 24.60
C VAL A 16 10.71 46.87 24.02
N LEU A 17 9.75 47.68 23.57
CA LEU A 17 8.52 47.18 22.91
C LEU A 17 8.80 46.55 21.53
N LEU A 18 9.75 47.11 20.76
CA LEU A 18 10.17 46.53 19.48
C LEU A 18 10.95 45.22 19.67
N ALA A 19 11.79 45.14 20.72
CA ALA A 19 12.52 43.91 21.06
C ALA A 19 11.58 42.79 21.57
N ALA A 20 10.51 43.14 22.28
CA ALA A 20 9.50 42.18 22.74
C ALA A 20 8.69 41.56 21.59
N LEU A 21 8.45 42.31 20.50
CA LEU A 21 7.78 41.80 19.29
C LEU A 21 8.67 40.87 18.44
N VAL A 22 10.00 41.03 18.50
CA VAL A 22 10.97 40.18 17.77
C VAL A 22 11.20 38.85 18.50
N LEU A 23 11.03 38.79 19.82
CA LEU A 23 11.23 37.58 20.63
C LEU A 23 10.04 36.60 20.58
N THR A 24 8.88 36.99 20.06
CA THR A 24 7.71 36.10 19.88
C THR A 24 7.68 35.34 18.54
N GLY A 25 8.73 35.45 17.70
CA GLY A 25 8.72 34.96 16.32
C GLY A 25 9.10 33.49 16.08
N CYS A 26 9.61 32.74 17.07
CA CYS A 26 10.22 31.42 16.81
C CYS A 26 9.25 30.22 16.69
N GLY A 27 7.93 30.43 16.72
CA GLY A 27 6.94 29.33 16.72
C GLY A 27 5.99 29.25 15.52
N MET A 28 6.04 30.20 14.58
CA MET A 28 4.93 30.42 13.63
C MET A 28 4.96 29.60 12.34
N PHE A 29 6.00 28.78 12.09
CA PHE A 29 6.09 27.93 10.91
C PHE A 29 6.26 26.46 11.32
N LYS A 30 5.18 25.81 11.74
CA LYS A 30 5.14 24.35 11.94
C LYS A 30 5.01 23.67 10.57
N THR A 31 6.12 23.39 9.92
CA THR A 31 6.16 22.58 8.70
C THR A 31 6.24 21.11 9.07
N LYS A 32 5.35 20.27 8.55
CA LYS A 32 5.39 18.83 8.79
C LYS A 32 6.68 18.24 8.24
N SER A 33 7.45 17.60 9.11
CA SER A 33 8.64 16.84 8.74
C SER A 33 8.27 15.54 7.99
N LYS A 34 9.26 14.93 7.33
CA LYS A 34 9.06 13.63 6.64
C LYS A 34 8.57 12.55 7.59
N ASP A 35 9.14 12.48 8.79
CA ASP A 35 8.81 11.46 9.78
C ASP A 35 7.40 11.65 10.35
N GLU A 36 6.98 12.90 10.56
CA GLU A 36 5.61 13.22 10.95
C GLU A 36 4.62 12.86 9.83
N ALA A 37 4.94 13.17 8.57
CA ALA A 37 4.10 12.80 7.44
C ALA A 37 3.92 11.28 7.31
N LEU A 38 4.98 10.49 7.51
CA LEU A 38 4.90 9.02 7.49
C LEU A 38 4.14 8.45 8.70
N LYS A 39 4.22 9.09 9.86
CA LYS A 39 3.43 8.70 11.05
C LYS A 39 1.95 9.00 10.89
N ASP A 40 1.62 10.12 10.25
CA ASP A 40 0.25 10.55 9.99
C ASP A 40 -0.41 9.81 8.82
N LEU A 41 0.36 9.01 8.06
CA LEU A 41 -0.09 8.27 6.88
C LEU A 41 -1.33 7.41 7.20
N GLN A 42 -2.44 7.75 6.55
CA GLN A 42 -3.67 6.97 6.63
C GLN A 42 -3.73 5.96 5.48
N TRP A 43 -3.95 4.69 5.83
CA TRP A 43 -4.09 3.59 4.88
C TRP A 43 -5.56 3.39 4.53
N GLU A 44 -6.12 4.30 3.73
CA GLU A 44 -7.55 4.26 3.39
C GLU A 44 -7.84 3.22 2.30
N TYR A 45 -9.11 2.81 2.16
CA TYR A 45 -9.54 1.99 1.03
C TYR A 45 -9.25 2.70 -0.31
N GLU A 46 -8.74 1.95 -1.30
CA GLU A 46 -8.46 2.50 -2.62
C GLU A 46 -8.75 1.47 -3.71
N ARG A 47 -9.61 1.84 -4.66
CA ARG A 47 -9.97 0.97 -5.79
C ARG A 47 -8.76 0.79 -6.72
N ASP A 48 -8.60 -0.42 -7.28
CA ASP A 48 -7.57 -0.77 -8.25
C ASP A 48 -6.11 -0.50 -7.79
N ALA A 49 -5.90 -0.33 -6.48
CA ALA A 49 -4.59 -0.05 -5.88
C ALA A 49 -3.70 -1.28 -5.73
N LEU A 50 -4.22 -2.48 -6.00
CA LEU A 50 -3.45 -3.72 -6.09
C LEU A 50 -3.63 -4.33 -7.48
N VAL A 51 -2.56 -4.39 -8.27
CA VAL A 51 -2.57 -4.94 -9.62
C VAL A 51 -1.65 -6.16 -9.70
N LEU A 52 -2.22 -7.32 -10.04
CA LEU A 52 -1.48 -8.55 -10.29
C LEU A 52 -1.37 -8.77 -11.80
N GLU A 53 -0.16 -8.89 -12.31
CA GLU A 53 0.12 -9.30 -13.69
C GLU A 53 0.67 -10.72 -13.67
N VAL A 54 -0.20 -11.67 -13.99
CA VAL A 54 0.08 -13.10 -13.92
C VAL A 54 0.45 -13.61 -15.31
N ASN A 55 1.59 -14.28 -15.42
CA ASN A 55 2.02 -15.01 -16.60
C ASN A 55 2.24 -16.48 -16.21
N ALA A 56 1.32 -17.34 -16.62
CA ALA A 56 1.37 -18.77 -16.33
C ALA A 56 2.07 -19.55 -17.44
N ASP A 57 2.97 -20.44 -17.04
CA ASP A 57 3.61 -21.40 -17.93
C ASP A 57 2.56 -22.34 -18.55
N PRO A 58 2.69 -22.76 -19.83
CA PRO A 58 1.83 -23.80 -20.42
C PRO A 58 1.86 -25.14 -19.66
N GLN A 59 2.93 -25.41 -18.93
CA GLN A 59 3.08 -26.55 -18.04
C GLN A 59 2.77 -26.20 -16.58
N LEU A 60 1.95 -25.17 -16.31
CA LEU A 60 1.56 -24.76 -14.97
C LEU A 60 1.08 -25.95 -14.12
N ASN A 61 1.52 -25.98 -12.85
CA ASN A 61 1.12 -26.98 -11.86
C ASN A 61 1.16 -28.42 -12.41
N THR A 62 2.27 -28.77 -13.10
CA THR A 62 2.38 -30.05 -13.78
C THR A 62 2.45 -31.22 -12.79
N TRP A 63 1.56 -32.19 -12.95
CA TRP A 63 1.63 -33.44 -12.19
C TRP A 63 1.33 -34.59 -13.14
N GLY A 64 2.14 -35.66 -13.08
CA GLY A 64 2.03 -36.77 -14.03
C GLY A 64 2.20 -36.35 -15.50
N GLY A 65 2.94 -35.28 -15.76
CA GLY A 65 3.16 -34.74 -17.12
C GLY A 65 1.99 -33.95 -17.70
N GLN A 66 0.94 -33.67 -16.91
CA GLN A 66 -0.21 -32.87 -17.32
C GLN A 66 -0.25 -31.56 -16.55
N ALA A 67 -0.53 -30.46 -17.26
CA ALA A 67 -0.71 -29.14 -16.67
C ALA A 67 -2.09 -29.02 -16.01
N HIS A 68 -2.18 -28.28 -14.91
CA HIS A 68 -3.42 -28.07 -14.17
C HIS A 68 -3.63 -26.60 -13.83
N THR A 69 -4.91 -26.22 -13.74
CA THR A 69 -5.29 -24.95 -13.12
C THR A 69 -4.81 -24.91 -11.67
N VAL A 70 -4.34 -23.76 -11.23
CA VAL A 70 -3.93 -23.52 -9.85
C VAL A 70 -4.86 -22.50 -9.19
N LEU A 71 -5.23 -22.74 -7.94
CA LEU A 71 -5.87 -21.71 -7.11
C LEU A 71 -4.79 -20.75 -6.61
N MET A 72 -4.98 -19.46 -6.86
CA MET A 72 -4.24 -18.38 -6.26
C MET A 72 -5.14 -17.66 -5.26
N VAL A 73 -4.67 -17.55 -4.02
CA VAL A 73 -5.27 -16.76 -2.97
C VAL A 73 -4.47 -15.48 -2.80
N VAL A 74 -5.16 -14.35 -2.73
CA VAL A 74 -4.58 -13.05 -2.41
C VAL A 74 -5.17 -12.57 -1.10
N ALA A 75 -4.35 -12.43 -0.07
CA ALA A 75 -4.78 -12.01 1.26
C ALA A 75 -4.19 -10.64 1.61
N GLN A 76 -5.00 -9.73 2.11
CA GLN A 76 -4.54 -8.42 2.58
C GLN A 76 -4.54 -8.36 4.10
N MET A 77 -3.57 -7.68 4.70
CA MET A 77 -3.42 -7.61 6.16
C MET A 77 -2.73 -6.34 6.64
N VAL A 78 -2.87 -6.04 7.94
CA VAL A 78 -2.22 -4.90 8.60
C VAL A 78 -0.79 -5.23 9.02
N GLU A 79 -0.57 -6.44 9.55
CA GLU A 79 0.71 -6.90 10.09
C GLU A 79 1.14 -8.19 9.36
N PRO A 80 2.42 -8.33 9.00
CA PRO A 80 2.90 -9.46 8.20
C PRO A 80 2.90 -10.77 9.00
N SER A 81 3.05 -10.70 10.33
CA SER A 81 3.08 -11.85 11.22
C SER A 81 1.77 -12.65 11.23
N VAL A 82 0.66 -12.04 10.82
CA VAL A 82 -0.64 -12.72 10.68
C VAL A 82 -0.60 -13.81 9.60
N PHE A 83 0.34 -13.71 8.64
CA PHE A 83 0.49 -14.71 7.59
C PHE A 83 1.33 -15.93 8.00
N GLU A 84 2.20 -15.80 9.02
CA GLU A 84 3.11 -16.86 9.47
C GLU A 84 2.42 -18.21 9.76
N PRO A 85 1.23 -18.26 10.39
CA PRO A 85 0.51 -19.50 10.63
C PRO A 85 0.09 -20.25 9.37
N TYR A 86 0.15 -19.63 8.19
CA TYR A 86 -0.22 -20.22 6.90
C TYR A 86 0.99 -20.49 6.00
N SER A 87 2.12 -19.82 6.22
CA SER A 87 3.28 -19.90 5.34
C SER A 87 4.40 -20.81 5.85
N SER A 88 4.20 -21.49 6.98
CA SER A 88 5.28 -22.24 7.63
C SER A 88 5.30 -23.72 7.24
N ARG A 89 4.14 -24.33 6.94
CA ARG A 89 4.02 -25.76 6.62
C ARG A 89 2.94 -26.05 5.56
N PRO A 90 3.01 -27.18 4.85
CA PRO A 90 2.04 -27.54 3.80
C PRO A 90 0.58 -27.64 4.27
N ASP A 91 0.33 -28.24 5.44
CA ASP A 91 -1.01 -28.36 6.04
C ASP A 91 -1.62 -27.00 6.38
N GLN A 92 -0.78 -26.09 6.84
CA GLN A 92 -1.14 -24.70 7.15
C GLN A 92 -1.46 -23.89 5.88
N LEU A 93 -0.64 -24.01 4.84
CA LEU A 93 -0.91 -23.40 3.55
C LEU A 93 -2.23 -23.92 2.96
N SER A 94 -2.47 -25.23 3.06
CA SER A 94 -3.72 -25.86 2.64
C SER A 94 -4.92 -25.22 3.33
N SER A 95 -4.83 -24.97 4.64
CA SER A 95 -5.93 -24.34 5.40
C SER A 95 -6.30 -22.95 4.87
N LEU A 96 -5.32 -22.13 4.47
CA LEU A 96 -5.58 -20.83 3.85
C LEU A 96 -6.22 -20.98 2.46
N LEU A 97 -5.72 -21.92 1.65
CA LEU A 97 -6.24 -22.20 0.31
C LEU A 97 -7.67 -22.78 0.33
N MET A 98 -8.07 -23.41 1.42
CA MET A 98 -9.42 -23.95 1.62
C MET A 98 -10.37 -22.98 2.32
N ALA A 99 -9.89 -21.85 2.84
CA ALA A 99 -10.73 -20.89 3.53
C ALA A 99 -11.74 -20.22 2.57
N ASP A 100 -13.00 -20.20 2.98
CA ASP A 100 -14.10 -19.56 2.23
C ASP A 100 -14.19 -18.05 2.48
N SER A 101 -13.63 -17.58 3.59
CA SER A 101 -13.59 -16.17 3.98
C SER A 101 -12.26 -15.84 4.63
N ALA A 102 -11.94 -14.54 4.72
CA ALA A 102 -10.73 -14.08 5.40
C ALA A 102 -10.67 -14.62 6.85
N PRO A 103 -9.64 -15.41 7.20
CA PRO A 103 -9.38 -15.81 8.58
C PRO A 103 -9.12 -14.60 9.49
N THR A 104 -9.17 -14.83 10.81
CA THR A 104 -8.92 -13.77 11.79
C THR A 104 -7.57 -13.09 11.55
N GLY A 105 -7.59 -11.75 11.52
CA GLY A 105 -6.43 -10.91 11.29
C GLY A 105 -6.17 -10.56 9.82
N LEU A 106 -6.69 -11.34 8.87
CA LEU A 106 -6.69 -11.00 7.46
C LEU A 106 -7.89 -10.08 7.15
N LEU A 107 -7.64 -9.02 6.37
CA LEU A 107 -8.64 -8.02 5.99
C LEU A 107 -9.49 -8.49 4.81
N SER A 108 -8.88 -9.21 3.87
CA SER A 108 -9.57 -9.82 2.73
C SER A 108 -8.89 -11.11 2.30
N LEU A 109 -9.64 -11.90 1.53
CA LEU A 109 -9.19 -13.16 0.93
C LEU A 109 -9.85 -13.29 -0.45
N ASP A 110 -9.10 -13.03 -1.51
CA ASP A 110 -9.57 -13.15 -2.88
C ASP A 110 -9.09 -14.48 -3.49
N ARG A 111 -10.03 -15.27 -4.02
CA ARG A 111 -9.77 -16.61 -4.60
C ARG A 111 -9.83 -16.53 -6.12
N ILE A 112 -8.74 -16.88 -6.79
CA ILE A 112 -8.56 -16.68 -8.24
C ILE A 112 -7.99 -17.93 -8.88
N PHE A 113 -8.70 -18.50 -9.84
CA PHE A 113 -8.22 -19.65 -10.61
C PHE A 113 -7.37 -19.18 -11.81
N ILE A 114 -6.17 -19.74 -11.93
CA ILE A 114 -5.24 -19.44 -13.03
C ILE A 114 -5.02 -20.70 -13.86
N GLU A 115 -5.38 -20.62 -15.14
CA GLU A 115 -5.24 -21.71 -16.10
C GLU A 115 -3.82 -21.73 -16.71
N PRO A 116 -3.34 -22.90 -17.18
CA PRO A 116 -2.06 -23.00 -17.88
C PRO A 116 -1.97 -22.08 -19.12
N GLY A 117 -0.79 -21.46 -19.32
CA GLY A 117 -0.52 -20.63 -20.49
C GLY A 117 -1.16 -19.24 -20.50
N VAL A 118 -1.98 -18.90 -19.50
CA VAL A 118 -2.72 -17.62 -19.48
C VAL A 118 -1.82 -16.46 -19.04
N LYS A 119 -2.01 -15.33 -19.72
CA LYS A 119 -1.56 -14.02 -19.25
C LYS A 119 -2.76 -13.20 -18.82
N ARG A 120 -2.81 -12.80 -17.56
CA ARG A 120 -3.97 -12.09 -16.99
C ARG A 120 -3.52 -10.93 -16.13
N ARG A 121 -4.18 -9.78 -16.31
CA ARG A 121 -4.11 -8.66 -15.38
C ARG A 121 -5.33 -8.70 -14.46
N ILE A 122 -5.12 -8.67 -13.17
CA ILE A 122 -6.16 -8.64 -12.15
C ILE A 122 -6.00 -7.35 -11.36
N ARG A 123 -7.11 -6.64 -11.15
CA ARG A 123 -7.15 -5.42 -10.34
C ARG A 123 -8.01 -5.69 -9.11
N LEU A 124 -7.45 -5.40 -7.94
CA LEU A 124 -8.10 -5.52 -6.64
C LEU A 124 -8.01 -4.16 -5.95
N ALA A 125 -9.00 -3.87 -5.09
CA ALA A 125 -8.90 -2.74 -4.20
C ALA A 125 -7.89 -3.01 -3.09
N ARG A 126 -7.19 -1.99 -2.62
CA ARG A 126 -6.50 -2.01 -1.33
C ARG A 126 -7.56 -1.84 -0.24
N MET A 127 -7.65 -2.79 0.68
CA MET A 127 -8.60 -2.71 1.80
C MET A 127 -8.20 -1.59 2.77
N ASP A 128 -9.18 -1.06 3.48
CA ASP A 128 -8.92 -0.12 4.58
C ASP A 128 -7.93 -0.77 5.57
N LYS A 129 -6.91 -0.01 5.96
CA LYS A 129 -5.77 -0.39 6.81
C LYS A 129 -4.81 -1.43 6.22
N ALA A 130 -5.00 -1.89 4.99
CA ALA A 130 -4.10 -2.87 4.38
C ALA A 130 -2.72 -2.27 4.12
N ARG A 131 -1.70 -2.96 4.65
CA ARG A 131 -0.28 -2.59 4.54
C ARG A 131 0.54 -3.69 3.87
N TYR A 132 0.06 -4.93 3.93
CA TYR A 132 0.71 -6.09 3.35
C TYR A 132 -0.25 -6.92 2.50
N VAL A 133 0.31 -7.60 1.51
CA VAL A 133 -0.39 -8.52 0.61
C VAL A 133 0.37 -9.83 0.57
N ALA A 134 -0.29 -10.93 0.88
CA ALA A 134 0.22 -12.27 0.62
C ALA A 134 -0.42 -12.85 -0.64
N VAL A 135 0.39 -13.46 -1.48
CA VAL A 135 -0.05 -14.30 -2.60
C VAL A 135 0.32 -15.74 -2.27
N ALA A 136 -0.64 -16.65 -2.32
CA ALA A 136 -0.47 -18.06 -2.03
C ALA A 136 -1.05 -18.90 -3.17
N LEU A 137 -0.32 -19.91 -3.65
CA LEU A 137 -0.76 -20.81 -4.72
C LEU A 137 -0.90 -22.25 -4.24
N GLY A 138 -1.95 -22.91 -4.70
CA GLY A 138 -2.20 -24.33 -4.46
C GLY A 138 -1.46 -25.26 -5.43
N TYR A 139 -0.14 -25.13 -5.53
CA TYR A 139 0.67 -26.11 -6.26
C TYR A 139 0.54 -27.50 -5.61
N GLN A 140 0.65 -28.56 -6.42
CA GLN A 140 0.42 -29.94 -5.98
C GLN A 140 1.22 -30.36 -4.74
N HIS A 141 2.46 -29.90 -4.59
CA HIS A 141 3.33 -30.24 -3.46
C HIS A 141 3.10 -29.37 -2.20
N LEU A 142 2.32 -28.28 -2.31
CA LEU A 142 1.98 -27.34 -1.23
C LEU A 142 3.18 -26.86 -0.40
N ASP A 143 4.34 -26.66 -1.03
CA ASP A 143 5.54 -26.14 -0.35
C ASP A 143 5.39 -24.61 -0.22
N PRO A 144 5.29 -24.08 1.02
CA PRO A 144 5.09 -22.65 1.22
C PRO A 144 6.20 -21.77 0.63
N ALA A 145 7.46 -22.22 0.69
CA ALA A 145 8.60 -21.42 0.19
C ALA A 145 8.51 -21.19 -1.34
N ARG A 146 7.93 -22.17 -2.04
CA ARG A 146 7.78 -22.15 -3.51
C ARG A 146 6.45 -21.55 -3.97
N SER A 147 5.47 -21.51 -3.08
CA SER A 147 4.08 -21.24 -3.43
C SER A 147 3.54 -19.96 -2.82
N THR A 148 4.30 -19.28 -1.95
CA THR A 148 3.85 -18.05 -1.30
C THR A 148 4.81 -16.89 -1.50
N ARG A 149 4.28 -15.67 -1.56
CA ARG A 149 5.05 -14.42 -1.55
C ARG A 149 4.32 -13.39 -0.69
N LEU A 150 5.07 -12.62 0.07
CA LEU A 150 4.56 -11.53 0.91
C LEU A 150 5.12 -10.20 0.39
N TYR A 151 4.27 -9.20 0.28
CA TYR A 151 4.57 -7.88 -0.23
C TYR A 151 4.08 -6.82 0.74
N GLN A 152 4.67 -5.63 0.67
CA GLN A 152 4.25 -4.47 1.42
C GLN A 152 3.79 -3.39 0.43
N PHE A 153 2.71 -2.68 0.75
CA PHE A 153 2.35 -1.48 0.02
C PHE A 153 3.38 -0.37 0.31
N GLY A 154 3.76 0.37 -0.73
CA GLY A 154 4.66 1.52 -0.59
C GLY A 154 3.94 2.73 0.02
N ALA A 155 4.74 3.74 0.37
CA ALA A 155 4.24 5.06 0.70
C ALA A 155 5.03 6.08 -0.12
N LYS A 156 4.33 6.99 -0.78
CA LYS A 156 4.94 8.08 -1.53
C LYS A 156 4.93 9.34 -0.68
N LEU A 157 6.02 10.09 -0.72
CA LEU A 157 6.14 11.38 -0.06
C LEU A 157 6.12 12.50 -1.11
N ASP A 158 5.09 13.31 -1.08
CA ASP A 158 5.00 14.53 -1.89
C ASP A 158 5.52 15.72 -1.06
N SER A 159 6.25 16.64 -1.70
CA SER A 159 6.78 17.83 -1.03
C SER A 159 6.26 19.11 -1.68
N HIS A 160 5.76 20.02 -0.86
CA HIS A 160 5.21 21.30 -1.31
C HIS A 160 5.93 22.48 -0.64
N GLY A 161 5.95 23.64 -1.30
CA GLY A 161 6.48 24.89 -0.78
C GLY A 161 7.85 25.33 -1.33
N LEU A 162 8.00 26.64 -1.61
CA LEU A 162 9.24 27.23 -2.15
C LEU A 162 10.20 27.75 -1.06
N MET A 163 9.68 28.20 0.09
CA MET A 163 10.50 28.69 1.22
C MET A 163 10.58 27.70 2.39
N PHE A 164 9.51 26.96 2.65
CA PHE A 164 9.47 25.90 3.64
C PHE A 164 8.90 24.64 3.01
N ARG A 165 9.61 23.51 3.14
CA ARG A 165 9.17 22.23 2.60
C ARG A 165 8.20 21.57 3.56
N GLU A 166 6.96 21.38 3.12
CA GLU A 166 5.97 20.54 3.77
C GLU A 166 5.94 19.18 3.09
N TYR A 167 5.79 18.12 3.88
CA TYR A 167 5.71 16.76 3.37
C TYR A 167 4.32 16.17 3.63
N GLU A 168 3.78 15.48 2.62
CA GLU A 168 2.56 14.70 2.72
C GLU A 168 2.87 13.26 2.29
N ALA A 169 2.50 12.28 3.11
CA ALA A 169 2.66 10.87 2.77
C ALA A 169 1.32 10.30 2.32
N ARG A 170 1.32 9.52 1.23
CA ARG A 170 0.14 8.81 0.73
C ARG A 170 0.47 7.36 0.43
N PRO A 171 -0.48 6.42 0.60
CA PRO A 171 -0.27 5.04 0.19
C PRO A 171 0.05 4.97 -1.30
N GLU A 172 0.96 4.08 -1.67
CA GLU A 172 1.34 3.86 -3.05
C GLU A 172 0.67 2.58 -3.59
N PRO A 173 -0.04 2.66 -4.72
CA PRO A 173 -0.55 1.49 -5.41
C PRO A 173 0.54 0.46 -5.76
N LEU A 174 0.26 -0.81 -5.51
CA LEU A 174 1.20 -1.91 -5.67
C LEU A 174 0.90 -2.72 -6.94
N ARG A 175 1.88 -2.83 -7.83
CA ARG A 175 1.86 -3.78 -8.95
C ARG A 175 2.76 -4.96 -8.63
N ILE A 176 2.25 -6.18 -8.76
CA ILE A 176 3.00 -7.41 -8.61
C ILE A 176 3.00 -8.15 -9.95
N ARG A 177 4.17 -8.40 -10.52
CA ARG A 177 4.35 -9.29 -11.67
C ARG A 177 4.71 -10.68 -11.19
N LEU A 178 3.91 -11.67 -11.57
CA LEU A 178 4.08 -13.07 -11.19
C LEU A 178 4.34 -13.92 -12.42
N ARG A 179 5.46 -14.66 -12.43
CA ARG A 179 5.70 -15.75 -13.38
C ARG A 179 5.46 -17.07 -12.68
N LEU A 180 4.38 -17.75 -13.04
CA LEU A 180 3.97 -19.01 -12.44
C LEU A 180 4.51 -20.15 -13.29
N GLY A 181 5.40 -20.95 -12.69
CA GLY A 181 6.04 -22.07 -13.35
C GLY A 181 5.32 -23.39 -13.19
N PRO A 182 5.92 -24.47 -13.69
CA PRO A 182 5.35 -25.80 -13.56
C PRO A 182 5.15 -26.24 -12.11
N GLN A 183 5.98 -25.77 -11.18
CA GLN A 183 5.97 -26.24 -9.79
C GLN A 183 6.31 -25.13 -8.77
N ALA A 184 6.33 -23.86 -9.14
CA ALA A 184 6.68 -22.77 -8.22
C ALA A 184 6.35 -21.42 -8.84
N ILE A 185 6.25 -20.39 -7.99
CA ILE A 185 6.43 -19.01 -8.42
C ILE A 185 7.91 -18.83 -8.82
N ILE A 186 8.19 -18.71 -10.12
CA ILE A 186 9.55 -18.59 -10.63
C ILE A 186 10.07 -17.16 -10.45
N GLU A 187 9.23 -16.18 -10.74
CA GLU A 187 9.56 -14.77 -10.57
C GLU A 187 8.42 -14.01 -9.92
N SER A 188 8.84 -13.03 -9.12
CA SER A 188 7.96 -12.12 -8.40
C SER A 188 8.67 -10.77 -8.34
N GLN A 189 8.12 -9.78 -9.02
CA GLN A 189 8.66 -8.41 -9.03
C GLN A 189 7.57 -7.43 -8.63
N THR A 190 7.95 -6.34 -7.96
CA THR A 190 7.04 -5.27 -7.54
C THR A 190 7.44 -3.94 -8.14
N ASP A 191 6.45 -3.23 -8.69
CA ASP A 191 6.60 -1.85 -9.16
C ASP A 191 5.38 -1.02 -8.72
N THR A 192 5.45 0.30 -8.85
CA THR A 192 4.34 1.23 -8.59
C THR A 192 3.28 1.18 -9.70
N VAL A 193 1.98 1.14 -9.35
CA VAL A 193 0.90 1.36 -10.34
C VAL A 193 0.78 2.85 -10.63
N ILE A 194 0.72 3.23 -11.91
CA ILE A 194 0.31 4.59 -12.29
C ILE A 194 -1.22 4.61 -12.15
N PRO A 195 -1.78 5.35 -11.18
CA PRO A 195 -3.23 5.39 -11.00
C PRO A 195 -3.88 5.98 -12.27
N PRO A 196 -5.00 5.40 -12.75
CA PRO A 196 -5.76 6.03 -13.81
C PRO A 196 -6.25 7.42 -13.35
N PRO A 197 -6.39 8.40 -14.26
CA PRO A 197 -6.86 9.72 -13.90
C PRO A 197 -8.21 9.64 -13.18
N ALA A 198 -8.34 10.34 -12.05
CA ALA A 198 -9.57 10.39 -11.29
C ALA A 198 -10.69 10.94 -12.18
N THR A 199 -11.76 10.15 -12.34
CA THR A 199 -12.97 10.59 -13.04
C THR A 199 -13.99 11.02 -12.00
N LEU A 200 -14.63 12.18 -12.22
CA LEU A 200 -15.74 12.63 -11.38
C LEU A 200 -16.87 11.60 -11.50
N PRO A 201 -17.32 10.97 -10.39
CA PRO A 201 -18.39 10.01 -10.46
C PRO A 201 -19.68 10.74 -10.88
N ALA A 202 -20.32 10.26 -11.95
CA ALA A 202 -21.64 10.74 -12.34
C ALA A 202 -22.69 10.19 -11.35
N ALA A 203 -23.62 11.04 -10.93
CA ALA A 203 -24.76 10.60 -10.13
C ALA A 203 -25.69 9.71 -10.98
N GLY A 204 -26.06 8.53 -10.46
CA GLY A 204 -26.95 7.62 -11.15
C GLY A 204 -26.85 6.19 -10.63
N PRO A 205 -27.71 5.28 -11.12
CA PRO A 205 -27.62 3.86 -10.81
C PRO A 205 -26.27 3.31 -11.30
N TRP A 206 -25.57 2.58 -10.44
CA TRP A 206 -24.34 1.90 -10.83
C TRP A 206 -24.68 0.75 -11.80
N PRO A 207 -24.06 0.69 -12.99
CA PRO A 207 -24.35 -0.38 -13.93
C PRO A 207 -23.87 -1.72 -13.36
N VAL A 208 -24.81 -2.61 -13.08
CA VAL A 208 -24.54 -4.01 -12.73
C VAL A 208 -24.31 -4.81 -14.02
N GLY A 209 -23.11 -5.38 -14.21
CA GLY A 209 -22.88 -6.39 -15.25
C GLY A 209 -21.86 -6.10 -16.36
N HIS A 210 -21.05 -5.04 -16.29
CA HIS A 210 -19.96 -4.84 -17.26
C HIS A 210 -18.59 -5.10 -16.62
N GLN A 211 -17.87 -6.10 -17.16
CA GLN A 211 -16.43 -6.22 -16.96
C GLN A 211 -15.77 -5.04 -17.69
N HIS A 212 -15.05 -4.19 -16.95
CA HIS A 212 -14.24 -3.14 -17.55
C HIS A 212 -13.11 -3.75 -18.41
N PRO A 213 -12.71 -3.09 -19.51
CA PRO A 213 -11.66 -3.56 -20.41
C PRO A 213 -10.25 -3.69 -19.77
#